data_AF-A0A6C0AS66-F1
#
_entry.id   AF-A0A6C0AS66-F1
#
_cell.length_a   1.000
_cell.length_b   1.000
_cell.length_c   1.000
_cell.angle_alpha   90.00
_cell.angle_beta   90.00
_cell.angle_gamma   90.00
#
_symmetry.space_group_name_H-M   'P 1'
#
loop_
_entity.id
_entity.type
_entity.pdbx_description
1 polymer ?
#
loop_
_entity_poly.entity_id
_entity_poly.type
_entity_poly.pdbx_seq_one_letter_code
_entity_poly.pdbx_strand_id
1 'polypeptide(L)'
;MVQYIGIPRYHDRYPEINRLQNEINQLNQQINSYKSVMAAVQSFDDGVRRDIATDNATIADLTTKIATLTITRDNLIAQLTQLQYELEMRKESVAIDQTYINSEIDQLNDINRSTVNTQKDDPKFTKSVFNNIKSENNVIKKYYSDSVDDYQTGLQKDYYQTELMNTVSRMNLYMFIFYYILVFILILVFYFIQKTMPLRMKLIWISVLVVYPFLVMYIEDIVSYLIILFLQLFQTKVPS
;
A
#
# COMPACT_ATOMS: atom_id res chain seq x y z
N MET A 1 -67.87 -19.98 -82.28
CA MET A 1 -67.37 -20.93 -81.27
C MET A 1 -67.23 -20.19 -79.96
N VAL A 2 -68.15 -20.40 -79.02
CA VAL A 2 -68.07 -19.80 -77.68
C VAL A 2 -67.41 -20.83 -76.77
N GLN A 3 -66.17 -20.57 -76.35
CA GLN A 3 -65.47 -21.39 -75.36
C GLN A 3 -66.07 -21.10 -73.99
N TYR A 4 -66.76 -22.09 -73.43
CA TYR A 4 -67.18 -22.08 -72.02
C TYR A 4 -65.91 -22.18 -71.16
N ILE A 5 -65.53 -21.07 -70.52
CA ILE A 5 -64.55 -21.08 -69.45
C ILE A 5 -65.24 -21.73 -68.25
N GLY A 6 -64.94 -23.01 -68.04
CA GLY A 6 -65.45 -23.77 -66.91
C GLY A 6 -65.01 -23.12 -65.61
N ILE A 7 -65.97 -22.58 -64.85
CA ILE A 7 -65.75 -22.15 -63.47
C ILE A 7 -65.35 -23.42 -62.69
N PRO A 8 -64.16 -23.49 -62.06
CA PRO A 8 -63.73 -24.68 -61.34
C PRO A 8 -64.76 -25.01 -60.27
N ARG A 9 -65.30 -26.23 -60.32
CA ARG A 9 -66.34 -26.68 -59.40
C ARG A 9 -65.74 -26.74 -57.99
N TYR A 10 -66.54 -26.36 -56.98
CA TYR A 10 -66.16 -26.36 -55.57
C TYR A 10 -65.42 -27.63 -55.08
N HIS A 11 -65.65 -28.76 -55.74
CA HIS A 11 -65.03 -30.05 -55.44
C HIS A 11 -63.49 -30.05 -55.61
N ASP A 12 -62.95 -29.32 -56.58
CA ASP A 12 -61.50 -29.33 -56.89
C ASP A 12 -60.67 -28.49 -55.90
N ARG A 13 -61.32 -27.67 -55.06
CA ARG A 13 -60.66 -26.83 -54.05
C ARG A 13 -60.49 -27.51 -52.69
N TYR A 14 -61.24 -28.59 -52.42
CA TYR A 14 -61.19 -29.30 -51.13
C TYR A 14 -59.81 -29.89 -50.80
N PRO A 15 -59.06 -30.49 -51.74
CA PRO A 15 -57.72 -31.02 -51.45
C PRO A 15 -56.72 -29.91 -51.07
N GLU A 16 -56.79 -28.76 -51.73
CA GLU A 16 -55.96 -27.59 -51.43
C GLU A 16 -56.29 -27.01 -50.06
N ILE A 17 -57.59 -26.88 -49.74
CA ILE A 17 -58.06 -26.41 -48.43
C ILE A 17 -57.57 -27.36 -47.32
N ASN A 18 -57.70 -28.67 -47.50
CA ASN A 18 -57.22 -29.65 -46.53
C ASN A 18 -55.69 -29.62 -46.36
N ARG A 19 -54.94 -29.41 -47.46
CA ARG A 19 -53.48 -29.25 -47.41
C ARG A 19 -53.09 -28.02 -46.58
N LEU A 20 -53.69 -26.87 -46.87
CA LEU A 20 -53.45 -25.62 -46.15
C LEU A 20 -53.85 -25.74 -44.67
N GLN A 21 -54.97 -26.41 -44.36
CA GLN A 21 -55.40 -26.66 -42.98
C GLN A 21 -54.36 -27.49 -42.20
N ASN A 22 -53.81 -28.53 -42.84
CA ASN A 22 -52.76 -29.35 -42.23
C ASN A 22 -51.46 -28.56 -42.02
N GLU A 23 -51.07 -27.73 -42.98
CA GLU A 23 -49.91 -26.83 -42.88
C GLU A 23 -50.08 -25.83 -41.74
N ILE A 24 -51.26 -25.21 -41.62
CA ILE A 24 -51.62 -24.32 -40.50
C ILE A 24 -51.52 -25.07 -39.16
N ASN A 25 -52.04 -26.30 -39.08
CA ASN A 25 -51.97 -27.09 -37.85
C ASN A 25 -50.53 -27.41 -37.45
N GLN A 26 -49.67 -27.76 -38.42
CA GLN A 26 -48.24 -28.00 -38.17
C GLN A 26 -47.52 -26.74 -37.70
N LEU A 27 -47.76 -25.59 -38.36
CA LEU A 27 -47.19 -24.31 -37.96
C LEU A 27 -47.65 -23.91 -36.56
N ASN A 28 -48.92 -24.12 -36.20
CA ASN A 28 -49.43 -23.86 -34.86
C ASN A 28 -48.75 -24.74 -33.80
N GLN A 29 -48.49 -26.01 -34.10
CA GLN A 29 -47.73 -26.90 -33.20
C GLN A 29 -46.29 -26.41 -33.01
N GLN A 30 -45.62 -25.99 -34.10
CA GLN A 30 -44.27 -25.43 -34.02
C GLN A 30 -44.24 -24.13 -33.19
N ILE A 31 -45.20 -23.23 -33.41
CA ILE A 31 -45.33 -21.99 -32.62
C ILE A 31 -45.48 -22.30 -31.13
N ASN A 32 -46.32 -23.28 -30.77
CA ASN A 32 -46.50 -23.67 -29.37
C ASN A 32 -45.23 -24.28 -28.78
N SER A 33 -44.49 -25.09 -29.55
CA SER A 33 -43.19 -25.61 -29.15
C SER A 33 -42.19 -24.49 -28.89
N TYR A 34 -42.08 -23.51 -29.81
CA TYR A 34 -41.18 -22.37 -29.63
C TYR A 34 -41.55 -21.51 -28.42
N LYS A 35 -42.85 -21.28 -28.16
CA LYS A 35 -43.30 -20.59 -26.95
C LYS A 35 -42.85 -21.30 -25.67
N SER A 36 -42.95 -22.63 -25.65
CA SER A 36 -42.49 -23.43 -24.50
C SER A 36 -40.98 -23.32 -24.30
N VAL A 37 -40.19 -23.38 -25.39
CA VAL A 37 -38.74 -23.22 -25.33
C VAL A 37 -38.36 -21.82 -24.85
N MET A 38 -39.01 -20.77 -25.35
CA MET A 38 -38.78 -19.40 -24.90
C MET A 38 -39.04 -19.22 -23.41
N ALA A 39 -40.13 -19.79 -22.88
CA ALA A 39 -40.44 -19.73 -21.46
C ALA A 39 -39.38 -20.44 -20.61
N ALA A 40 -38.89 -21.60 -21.06
CA ALA A 40 -37.81 -22.33 -20.39
C ALA A 40 -36.49 -21.55 -20.39
N VAL A 41 -36.12 -20.96 -21.53
CA VAL A 41 -34.92 -20.11 -21.65
C VAL A 41 -35.01 -18.90 -20.74
N GLN A 42 -36.18 -18.26 -20.67
CA GLN A 42 -36.39 -17.11 -19.79
C GLN A 42 -36.26 -17.50 -18.31
N SER A 43 -36.87 -18.61 -17.90
CA SER A 43 -36.71 -19.12 -16.54
C SER A 43 -35.26 -19.47 -16.19
N PHE A 44 -34.50 -19.95 -17.18
CA PHE A 44 -33.07 -20.23 -17.02
C PHE A 44 -32.25 -18.93 -16.88
N ASP A 45 -32.51 -17.92 -17.71
CA ASP A 45 -31.87 -16.59 -17.61
C ASP A 45 -32.13 -15.95 -16.24
N ASP A 46 -33.37 -16.02 -15.74
CA ASP A 46 -33.74 -15.54 -14.41
C ASP A 46 -33.02 -16.31 -13.29
N GLY A 47 -32.77 -17.61 -13.48
CA GLY A 47 -31.95 -18.43 -12.60
C GLY A 47 -30.50 -17.93 -12.54
N VAL A 48 -29.86 -17.84 -13.71
CA VAL A 48 -28.47 -17.39 -13.85
C VAL A 48 -28.28 -15.97 -13.28
N ARG A 49 -29.24 -15.06 -13.50
CA ARG A 49 -29.20 -13.70 -12.93
C ARG A 49 -29.18 -13.70 -11.41
N ARG A 50 -29.94 -14.60 -10.77
CA ARG A 50 -29.95 -14.73 -9.30
C ARG A 50 -28.65 -15.31 -8.78
N ASP A 51 -28.09 -16.29 -9.47
CA ASP A 51 -26.80 -16.88 -9.11
C ASP A 51 -25.69 -15.83 -9.20
N ILE A 52 -25.64 -15.06 -10.30
CA ILE A 52 -24.69 -13.94 -10.48
C ILE A 52 -24.84 -12.91 -9.35
N ALA A 53 -26.07 -12.56 -8.95
CA ALA A 53 -26.29 -11.61 -7.86
C ALA A 53 -25.76 -12.15 -6.52
N THR A 54 -25.95 -13.44 -6.27
CA THR A 54 -25.46 -14.13 -5.06
C THR A 54 -23.94 -14.21 -5.04
N ASP A 55 -23.32 -14.54 -6.17
CA ASP A 55 -21.87 -14.59 -6.30
C ASP A 55 -21.25 -13.20 -6.10
N ASN A 56 -21.84 -12.15 -6.69
CA ASN A 56 -21.38 -10.77 -6.49
C ASN A 56 -21.46 -10.33 -5.02
N ALA A 57 -22.52 -10.70 -4.30
CA ALA A 57 -22.64 -10.42 -2.88
C ALA A 57 -21.56 -11.15 -2.07
N THR A 58 -21.27 -12.41 -2.42
CA THR A 58 -20.20 -13.21 -1.80
C THR A 58 -18.82 -12.60 -2.06
N ILE A 59 -18.55 -12.15 -3.28
CA ILE A 59 -17.30 -11.47 -3.65
C ILE A 59 -17.10 -10.19 -2.82
N ALA A 60 -18.17 -9.39 -2.65
CA ALA A 60 -18.11 -8.17 -1.84
C ALA A 60 -17.81 -8.45 -0.35
N ASP A 61 -18.42 -9.48 0.23
CA ASP A 61 -18.13 -9.93 1.60
C ASP A 61 -16.67 -10.39 1.74
N LEU A 62 -16.20 -11.22 0.81
CA LEU A 62 -14.82 -11.72 0.82
C LEU A 62 -13.81 -10.59 0.66
N THR A 63 -14.09 -9.61 -0.20
CA THR A 63 -13.23 -8.43 -0.39
C THR A 63 -13.14 -7.61 0.91
N THR A 64 -14.26 -7.45 1.61
CA THR A 64 -14.29 -6.76 2.91
C THR A 64 -13.47 -7.52 3.95
N LYS A 65 -13.62 -8.85 4.02
CA LYS A 65 -12.83 -9.70 4.93
C LYS A 65 -11.32 -9.60 4.65
N ILE A 66 -10.91 -9.61 3.38
CA ILE A 66 -9.51 -9.44 2.99
C ILE A 66 -8.97 -8.09 3.46
N ALA A 67 -9.73 -7.01 3.30
CA ALA A 67 -9.34 -5.68 3.78
C ALA A 67 -9.16 -5.66 5.31
N THR A 68 -10.10 -6.22 6.06
CA THR A 68 -9.99 -6.31 7.53
C THR A 68 -8.78 -7.14 7.98
N LEU A 69 -8.54 -8.29 7.34
CA LEU A 69 -7.38 -9.14 7.65
C LEU A 69 -6.06 -8.46 7.30
N THR A 70 -6.01 -7.69 6.22
CA THR A 70 -4.85 -6.88 5.82
C THR A 70 -4.51 -5.85 6.90
N ILE A 71 -5.50 -5.07 7.37
CA ILE A 71 -5.33 -4.11 8.45
C ILE A 71 -4.84 -4.79 9.73
N THR A 72 -5.43 -5.95 10.07
CA THR A 72 -5.03 -6.73 11.26
C THR A 72 -3.58 -7.19 11.18
N ARG A 73 -3.15 -7.71 10.01
CA ARG A 73 -1.77 -8.09 9.76
C ARG A 73 -0.81 -6.91 9.93
N ASP A 74 -1.13 -5.76 9.34
CA ASP A 74 -0.26 -4.59 9.38
C ASP A 74 -0.10 -4.05 10.80
N ASN A 75 -1.19 -4.05 11.58
CA ASN A 75 -1.14 -3.70 13.01
C ASN A 75 -0.28 -4.68 13.83
N LEU A 76 -0.33 -5.98 13.52
CA LEU A 76 0.51 -6.98 14.20
C LEU A 76 1.99 -6.82 13.84
N ILE A 77 2.31 -6.50 12.58
CA ILE A 77 3.68 -6.21 12.14
C ILE A 77 4.22 -4.98 12.90
N ALA A 78 3.44 -3.90 12.98
CA ALA A 78 3.85 -2.70 13.71
C ALA A 78 4.12 -2.97 15.20
N GLN A 79 3.25 -3.74 15.86
CA GLN A 79 3.47 -4.17 17.26
C GLN A 79 4.74 -5.01 17.42
N LEU A 80 5.00 -5.92 16.48
CA LEU A 80 6.18 -6.77 16.51
C LEU A 80 7.47 -5.94 16.34
N THR A 81 7.47 -4.96 15.44
CA THR A 81 8.60 -4.03 15.27
C THR A 81 8.84 -3.20 16.53
N GLN A 82 7.78 -2.70 17.17
CA GLN A 82 7.90 -1.96 18.44
C GLN A 82 8.50 -2.84 19.54
N LEU A 83 8.01 -4.07 19.70
CA LEU A 83 8.53 -5.04 20.68
C LEU A 83 10.00 -5.37 20.44
N GLN A 84 10.42 -5.51 19.17
CA GLN A 84 11.82 -5.73 18.82
C GLN A 84 12.70 -4.55 19.24
N TYR A 85 12.25 -3.32 18.99
CA TYR A 85 12.96 -2.12 19.41
C TYR A 85 13.09 -2.04 20.94
N GLU A 86 12.00 -2.27 21.68
CA GLU A 86 12.00 -2.29 23.15
C GLU A 86 12.96 -3.36 23.70
N LEU A 87 13.03 -4.52 23.05
CA LEU A 87 13.93 -5.61 23.44
C LEU A 87 15.40 -5.25 23.23
N GLU A 88 15.76 -4.60 22.11
CA GLU A 88 17.14 -4.15 21.87
C GLU A 88 17.55 -3.05 22.85
N MET A 89 16.68 -2.05 23.09
CA MET A 89 16.91 -1.03 24.11
C MET A 89 17.15 -1.64 25.51
N ARG A 90 16.39 -2.68 25.85
CA ARG A 90 16.54 -3.38 27.13
C ARG A 90 17.86 -4.16 27.22
N LYS A 91 18.29 -4.79 26.12
CA LYS A 91 19.61 -5.47 26.06
C LYS A 91 20.74 -4.48 26.25
N GLU A 92 20.66 -3.33 25.60
CA GLU A 92 21.67 -2.27 25.73
C GLU A 92 21.74 -1.74 27.16
N SER A 93 20.59 -1.46 27.79
CA SER A 93 20.52 -1.07 29.19
C SER A 93 21.20 -2.11 30.11
N VAL A 94 20.93 -3.40 29.90
CA VAL A 94 21.56 -4.47 30.69
C VAL A 94 23.07 -4.51 30.48
N ALA A 95 23.57 -4.28 29.25
CA ALA A 95 24.99 -4.24 28.97
C ALA A 95 25.69 -3.06 29.66
N ILE A 96 25.03 -1.89 29.69
CA ILE A 96 25.50 -0.70 30.42
C ILE A 96 25.55 -0.99 31.93
N ASP A 97 24.47 -1.52 32.49
CA ASP A 97 24.40 -1.89 33.92
C ASP A 97 25.51 -2.87 34.29
N GLN A 98 25.76 -3.88 33.46
CA GLN A 98 26.83 -4.85 33.69
C GLN A 98 28.22 -4.19 33.66
N THR A 99 28.43 -3.24 32.75
CA THR A 99 29.69 -2.48 32.67
C THR A 99 29.89 -1.63 33.91
N TYR A 100 28.83 -0.97 34.38
CA TYR A 100 28.84 -0.18 35.60
C TYR A 100 29.17 -1.04 36.83
N ILE A 101 28.49 -2.18 36.99
CA ILE A 101 28.74 -3.14 38.08
C ILE A 101 30.19 -3.63 38.05
N ASN A 102 30.72 -3.98 36.88
CA ASN A 102 32.11 -4.43 36.76
C ASN A 102 33.10 -3.33 37.18
N SER A 103 32.85 -2.07 36.78
CA SER A 103 33.68 -0.94 37.19
C SER A 103 33.65 -0.69 38.70
N GLU A 104 32.49 -0.85 39.33
CA GLU A 104 32.33 -0.70 40.78
C GLU A 104 33.04 -1.85 41.55
N ILE A 105 32.98 -3.08 41.02
CA ILE A 105 33.76 -4.22 41.54
C ILE A 105 35.26 -3.95 41.44
N ASP A 106 35.73 -3.44 40.31
CA ASP A 106 37.15 -3.11 40.12
C ASP A 106 37.61 -2.02 41.10
N GLN A 107 36.81 -0.97 41.29
CA GLN A 107 37.07 0.08 42.28
C GLN A 107 37.12 -0.48 43.70
N LEU A 108 36.17 -1.35 44.08
CA LEU A 108 36.16 -2.00 45.39
C LEU A 108 37.39 -2.90 45.59
N ASN A 109 37.82 -3.63 44.56
CA ASN A 109 39.02 -4.46 44.60
C ASN A 109 40.28 -3.62 44.77
N ASP A 110 40.38 -2.49 44.08
CA ASP A 110 41.48 -1.55 44.23
C ASP A 110 41.49 -0.93 45.62
N ILE A 111 40.34 -0.49 46.15
CA ILE A 111 40.22 -0.01 47.53
C ILE A 111 40.68 -1.08 48.52
N ASN A 112 40.22 -2.33 48.36
CA ASN A 112 40.58 -3.43 49.26
C ASN A 112 42.10 -3.70 49.22
N ARG A 113 42.70 -3.78 48.03
CA ARG A 113 44.16 -3.92 47.86
C ARG A 113 44.93 -2.74 48.48
N SER A 114 44.40 -1.53 48.33
CA SER A 114 45.00 -0.31 48.83
C SER A 114 44.97 -0.26 50.37
N THR A 115 43.87 -0.73 50.97
CA THR A 115 43.64 -0.73 52.43
C THR A 115 44.36 -1.89 53.13
N VAL A 116 44.51 -3.03 52.45
CA VAL A 116 45.23 -4.21 52.97
C VAL A 116 46.75 -4.07 52.83
N ASN A 117 47.25 -3.33 51.84
CA ASN A 117 48.71 -3.18 51.60
C ASN A 117 49.33 -1.90 52.15
N THR A 118 48.55 -0.97 52.73
CA THR A 118 49.11 0.20 53.42
C THR A 118 48.69 0.26 54.88
N GLN A 119 49.65 -0.05 55.74
CA GLN A 119 49.81 0.66 57.00
C GLN A 119 49.67 2.17 56.72
N LYS A 120 48.80 2.82 57.48
CA LYS A 120 48.05 4.06 57.21
C LYS A 120 48.81 5.35 56.83
N ASP A 121 50.14 5.36 56.65
CA ASP A 121 50.94 6.61 56.68
C ASP A 121 52.02 6.76 55.57
N ASP A 122 51.84 6.24 54.35
CA ASP A 122 52.80 6.47 53.24
C ASP A 122 52.37 7.58 52.24
N PRO A 123 53.11 8.70 52.12
CA PRO A 123 52.87 9.76 51.12
C PRO A 123 52.86 9.28 49.65
N LYS A 124 53.59 8.20 49.32
CA LYS A 124 53.57 7.63 47.96
C LYS A 124 52.20 7.05 47.62
N PHE A 125 51.53 6.45 48.59
CA PHE A 125 50.20 5.89 48.42
C PHE A 125 49.18 6.99 48.12
N THR A 126 49.20 8.06 48.91
CA THR A 126 48.30 9.22 48.71
C THR A 126 48.47 9.82 47.31
N LYS A 127 49.71 9.91 46.81
CA LYS A 127 50.00 10.42 45.47
C LYS A 127 49.55 9.47 44.35
N SER A 128 49.64 8.16 44.57
CA SER A 128 49.13 7.15 43.64
C SER A 128 47.61 7.21 43.53
N VAL A 129 46.91 7.28 44.66
CA VAL A 129 45.44 7.39 44.72
C VAL A 129 44.97 8.66 44.02
N PHE A 130 45.62 9.80 44.27
CA PHE A 130 45.29 11.06 43.59
C PHE A 130 45.43 10.98 42.06
N ASN A 131 46.49 10.33 41.56
CA ASN A 131 46.70 10.17 40.12
C ASN A 131 45.65 9.24 39.47
N ASN A 132 45.25 8.17 40.15
CA ASN A 132 44.20 7.27 39.68
C ASN A 132 42.85 8.01 39.60
N ILE A 133 42.46 8.73 40.66
CA ILE A 133 41.22 9.53 40.66
C ILE A 133 41.23 10.58 39.55
N LYS A 134 42.39 11.20 39.27
CA LYS A 134 42.52 12.17 38.18
C LYS A 134 42.37 11.50 36.81
N SER A 135 42.90 10.31 36.63
CA SER A 135 42.75 9.52 35.41
C SER A 135 41.29 9.11 35.18
N GLU A 136 40.61 8.60 36.21
CA GLU A 136 39.19 8.25 36.14
C GLU A 136 38.32 9.46 35.78
N ASN A 137 38.56 10.61 36.41
CA ASN A 137 37.84 11.84 36.08
C ASN A 137 38.03 12.26 34.62
N ASN A 138 39.20 12.03 34.02
CA ASN A 138 39.42 12.31 32.60
C ASN A 138 38.66 11.33 31.69
N VAL A 139 38.61 10.04 32.05
CA VAL A 139 37.85 9.02 31.31
C VAL A 139 36.35 9.32 31.38
N ILE A 140 35.82 9.62 32.56
CA ILE A 140 34.41 10.00 32.77
C ILE A 140 34.07 11.25 31.96
N LYS A 141 34.94 12.27 31.99
CA LYS A 141 34.75 13.50 31.22
C LYS A 141 34.70 13.24 29.71
N LYS A 142 35.51 12.30 29.22
CA LYS A 142 35.49 11.89 27.82
C LYS A 142 34.18 11.18 27.45
N TYR A 143 33.77 10.17 28.23
CA TYR A 143 32.50 9.46 28.00
C TYR A 143 31.29 10.41 28.04
N TYR A 144 31.29 11.37 28.96
CA TYR A 144 30.24 12.38 29.04
C TYR A 144 30.23 13.28 27.80
N SER A 145 31.40 13.69 27.31
CA SER A 145 31.52 14.49 26.07
C SER A 145 31.03 13.72 24.85
N ASP A 146 31.46 12.46 24.69
CA ASP A 146 31.13 11.62 23.54
C ASP A 146 29.62 11.27 23.55
N SER A 147 29.04 11.00 24.71
CA SER A 147 27.59 10.76 24.85
C SER A 147 26.79 12.02 24.53
N VAL A 148 27.20 13.18 25.05
CA VAL A 148 26.49 14.45 24.77
C VAL A 148 26.51 14.78 23.28
N ASP A 149 27.60 14.52 22.57
CA ASP A 149 27.68 14.71 21.12
C ASP A 149 26.77 13.74 20.35
N ASP A 150 26.74 12.45 20.69
CA ASP A 150 25.88 11.47 20.02
C ASP A 150 24.38 11.75 20.25
N TYR A 151 23.99 12.07 21.50
CA TYR A 151 22.60 12.44 21.82
C TYR A 151 22.18 13.74 21.16
N GLN A 152 23.09 14.71 21.01
CA GLN A 152 22.76 15.98 20.36
C GLN A 152 22.76 15.87 18.83
N THR A 153 23.67 15.10 18.22
CA THR A 153 23.83 15.08 16.77
C THR A 153 22.99 13.99 16.08
N GLY A 154 22.88 12.79 16.66
CA GLY A 154 22.12 11.68 16.09
C GLY A 154 20.61 11.91 16.16
N LEU A 155 20.09 12.21 17.35
CA LEU A 155 18.65 12.43 17.55
C LEU A 155 18.16 13.70 16.84
N GLN A 156 18.95 14.78 16.79
CA GLN A 156 18.57 15.95 16.00
C GLN A 156 18.51 15.63 14.52
N LYS A 157 19.51 14.91 13.99
CA LYS A 157 19.54 14.53 12.59
C LYS A 157 18.32 13.67 12.21
N ASP A 158 18.00 12.67 13.01
CA ASP A 158 16.86 11.78 12.76
C ASP A 158 15.52 12.52 12.91
N TYR A 159 15.41 13.41 13.89
CA TYR A 159 14.24 14.28 14.05
C TYR A 159 14.03 15.21 12.84
N TYR A 160 15.08 15.92 12.41
CA TYR A 160 14.99 16.82 11.26
C TYR A 160 14.75 16.08 9.95
N GLN A 161 15.36 14.89 9.76
CA GLN A 161 15.12 14.07 8.58
C GLN A 161 13.68 13.54 8.54
N THR A 162 13.16 13.08 9.68
CA THR A 162 11.77 12.58 9.79
C THR A 162 10.76 13.71 9.59
N GLU A 163 11.01 14.90 10.17
CA GLU A 163 10.10 16.04 10.04
C GLU A 163 10.12 16.62 8.61
N LEU A 164 11.28 16.66 7.95
CA LEU A 164 11.38 17.03 6.54
C LEU A 164 10.65 16.03 5.64
N MET A 165 10.84 14.72 5.84
CA MET A 165 10.11 13.67 5.11
C MET A 165 8.59 13.80 5.29
N ASN A 166 8.13 14.02 6.52
CA ASN A 166 6.73 14.24 6.83
C ASN A 166 6.17 15.51 6.19
N THR A 167 6.96 16.58 6.16
CA THR A 167 6.55 17.86 5.56
C THR A 167 6.44 17.74 4.04
N VAL A 168 7.43 17.12 3.38
CA VAL A 168 7.42 16.88 1.94
C VAL A 168 6.25 15.99 1.53
N SER A 169 5.99 14.92 2.28
CA SER A 169 4.85 14.03 2.05
C SER A 169 3.50 14.77 2.14
N ARG A 170 3.33 15.63 3.17
CA ARG A 170 2.13 16.47 3.31
C ARG A 170 2.00 17.50 2.19
N MET A 171 3.10 18.14 1.79
CA MET A 171 3.10 19.08 0.66
C MET A 171 2.72 18.38 -0.66
N ASN A 172 3.23 17.17 -0.88
CA ASN A 172 2.88 16.38 -2.07
C ASN A 172 1.38 16.05 -2.08
N LEU A 173 0.82 15.62 -0.94
CA LEU A 173 -0.62 15.38 -0.82
C LEU A 173 -1.46 16.62 -1.19
N TYR A 174 -1.09 17.81 -0.69
CA TYR A 174 -1.80 19.04 -1.03
C TYR A 174 -1.67 19.40 -2.52
N MET A 175 -0.49 19.21 -3.12
CA MET A 175 -0.27 19.43 -4.54
C MET A 175 -1.11 18.46 -5.40
N PHE A 176 -1.25 17.21 -4.99
CA PHE A 176 -2.13 16.23 -5.64
C PHE A 176 -3.60 16.65 -5.58
N ILE A 177 -4.10 17.03 -4.40
CA ILE A 177 -5.48 17.48 -4.23
C ILE A 177 -5.74 18.72 -5.09
N PHE A 178 -4.84 19.71 -5.05
CA PHE A 178 -4.94 20.93 -5.85
C PHE A 178 -4.93 20.63 -7.36
N TYR A 179 -4.06 19.73 -7.81
CA TYR A 179 -4.02 19.28 -9.19
C TYR A 179 -5.36 18.69 -9.66
N TYR A 180 -5.96 17.80 -8.87
CA TYR A 180 -7.25 17.19 -9.25
C TYR A 180 -8.40 18.20 -9.26
N ILE A 181 -8.37 19.20 -8.39
CA ILE A 181 -9.32 20.33 -8.45
C ILE A 181 -9.16 21.07 -9.79
N LEU A 182 -7.93 21.35 -10.22
CA LEU A 182 -7.68 21.99 -11.52
C LEU A 182 -8.11 21.12 -12.71
N VAL A 183 -7.83 19.81 -12.68
CA VAL A 183 -8.29 18.88 -13.72
C VAL A 183 -9.82 18.84 -13.78
N PHE A 184 -10.49 18.83 -12.63
CA PHE A 184 -11.95 18.89 -12.58
C PHE A 184 -12.50 20.18 -13.19
N ILE A 185 -11.92 21.34 -12.87
CA ILE A 185 -12.28 22.63 -13.49
C ILE A 185 -12.04 22.57 -15.00
N LEU A 186 -10.92 21.99 -15.43
CA LEU A 186 -10.57 21.84 -16.85
C LEU A 186 -11.58 20.94 -17.59
N ILE A 187 -12.02 19.84 -16.98
CA ILE A 187 -13.07 18.96 -17.50
C ILE A 187 -14.37 19.75 -17.68
N LEU A 188 -14.77 20.55 -16.68
CA LEU A 188 -15.95 21.41 -16.78
C LEU A 188 -15.82 22.43 -17.92
N VAL A 189 -14.65 23.08 -18.05
CA VAL A 189 -14.36 24.00 -19.15
C VAL A 189 -14.45 23.30 -20.52
N PHE A 190 -13.86 22.12 -20.67
CA PHE A 190 -13.96 21.33 -21.91
C PHE A 190 -15.38 20.88 -22.23
N TYR A 191 -16.20 20.64 -21.19
CA TYR A 191 -17.59 20.27 -21.34
C TYR A 191 -18.46 21.46 -21.78
N PHE A 192 -18.29 22.63 -21.15
CA PHE A 192 -19.17 23.79 -21.36
C PHE A 192 -18.71 24.76 -22.46
N ILE A 193 -17.41 24.96 -22.67
CA ILE A 193 -16.89 26.09 -23.46
C ILE A 193 -16.43 25.69 -24.86
N GLN A 194 -15.82 24.51 -25.04
CA GLN A 194 -15.29 24.11 -26.35
C GLN A 194 -16.25 23.21 -27.13
N LYS A 195 -17.07 23.80 -28.02
CA LYS A 195 -17.93 23.03 -28.96
C LYS A 195 -17.17 22.41 -30.15
N THR A 196 -15.92 22.78 -30.38
CA THR A 196 -15.19 22.50 -31.62
C THR A 196 -14.46 21.15 -31.64
N MET A 197 -14.22 20.51 -30.49
CA MET A 197 -13.46 19.27 -30.42
C MET A 197 -14.38 18.03 -30.38
N PRO A 198 -14.13 16.99 -31.20
CA PRO A 198 -14.91 15.76 -31.16
C PRO A 198 -14.79 15.05 -29.81
N LEU A 199 -15.89 14.48 -29.33
CA LEU A 199 -16.02 13.88 -27.98
C LEU A 199 -14.92 12.87 -27.66
N ARG A 200 -14.51 12.05 -28.63
CA ARG A 200 -13.47 11.03 -28.47
C ARG A 200 -12.10 11.63 -28.11
N MET A 201 -11.75 12.75 -28.73
CA MET A 201 -10.49 13.44 -28.45
C MET A 201 -10.49 14.06 -27.05
N LYS A 202 -11.63 14.61 -26.60
CA LYS A 202 -11.77 15.12 -25.23
C LYS A 202 -11.56 14.01 -24.20
N LEU A 203 -12.16 12.85 -24.42
CA LEU A 203 -12.00 11.69 -23.52
C LEU A 203 -10.55 11.22 -23.45
N ILE A 204 -9.82 11.19 -24.58
CA ILE A 204 -8.40 10.82 -24.60
C ILE A 204 -7.58 11.83 -23.77
N TRP A 205 -7.78 13.12 -23.96
CA TRP A 205 -7.06 14.14 -23.20
C TRP A 205 -7.35 14.10 -21.70
N ILE A 206 -8.62 13.87 -21.33
CA ILE A 206 -9.01 13.71 -19.93
C ILE A 206 -8.35 12.47 -19.32
N SER A 207 -8.36 11.34 -20.03
CA SER A 207 -7.70 10.12 -19.56
C SER A 207 -6.19 10.31 -19.39
N VAL A 208 -5.52 10.99 -20.34
CA VAL A 208 -4.08 11.30 -20.22
C VAL A 208 -3.81 12.20 -19.02
N LEU A 209 -4.62 13.24 -18.79
CA LEU A 209 -4.48 14.15 -17.65
C LEU A 209 -4.75 13.45 -16.31
N VAL A 210 -5.74 12.56 -16.23
CA VAL A 210 -6.01 11.82 -14.99
C VAL A 210 -4.87 10.86 -14.65
N VAL A 211 -4.23 10.26 -15.66
CA VAL A 211 -3.12 9.31 -15.47
C VAL A 211 -1.77 10.02 -15.26
N TYR A 212 -1.63 11.26 -15.74
CA TYR A 212 -0.38 12.02 -15.70
C TYR A 212 0.31 12.08 -14.32
N PRO A 213 -0.39 12.34 -13.20
CA PRO A 213 0.25 12.37 -11.87
C PRO A 213 0.86 11.04 -11.45
N PHE A 214 0.24 9.92 -11.84
CA PHE A 214 0.77 8.58 -11.53
C PHE A 214 2.04 8.29 -12.31
N LEU A 215 2.12 8.74 -13.57
CA LEU A 215 3.34 8.65 -14.37
C LEU A 215 4.47 9.48 -13.77
N VAL A 216 4.18 10.69 -13.30
CA VAL A 216 5.18 11.56 -12.67
C VAL A 216 5.71 10.94 -11.38
N MET A 217 4.83 10.45 -10.50
CA MET A 217 5.22 9.78 -9.25
C MET A 217 6.07 8.53 -9.51
N TYR A 218 5.69 7.71 -10.50
CA TYR A 218 6.46 6.54 -10.89
C TYR A 218 7.87 6.90 -11.40
N ILE A 219 7.99 7.98 -12.19
CA ILE A 219 9.29 8.47 -12.66
C ILE A 219 10.11 9.01 -11.47
N GLU A 220 9.49 9.74 -10.55
CA GLU A 220 10.15 10.27 -9.34
C GLU A 220 10.73 9.16 -8.47
N ASP A 221 9.99 8.07 -8.25
CA ASP A 221 10.45 6.91 -7.47
C ASP A 221 11.68 6.26 -8.12
N ILE A 222 11.65 6.08 -9.45
CA ILE A 222 12.78 5.54 -10.21
C ILE A 222 14.00 6.45 -10.11
N VAL A 223 13.82 7.76 -10.29
CA VAL A 223 14.92 8.74 -10.22
C VAL A 223 15.50 8.77 -8.81
N SER A 224 14.66 8.78 -7.77
CA SER A 224 15.09 8.76 -6.38
C SER A 224 15.89 7.50 -6.04
N TYR A 225 15.42 6.34 -6.49
CA TYR A 225 16.14 5.09 -6.34
C TYR A 225 17.52 5.12 -7.03
N LEU A 226 17.58 5.65 -8.27
CA LEU A 226 18.84 5.79 -9.01
C LEU A 226 19.82 6.76 -8.32
N ILE A 227 19.33 7.85 -7.73
CA ILE A 227 20.16 8.81 -6.98
C ILE A 227 20.72 8.15 -5.71
N ILE A 228 19.91 7.41 -4.96
CA ILE A 228 20.36 6.70 -3.75
C ILE A 228 21.42 5.64 -4.12
N LEU A 229 21.16 4.86 -5.16
CA LEU A 229 22.10 3.88 -5.68
C LEU A 229 23.44 4.54 -6.08
N PHE A 230 23.36 5.68 -6.77
CA PHE A 230 24.54 6.46 -7.15
C PHE A 230 25.30 6.97 -5.93
N LEU A 231 24.62 7.56 -4.94
CA LEU A 231 25.26 8.06 -3.71
C LEU A 231 25.94 6.94 -2.91
N GLN A 232 25.31 5.77 -2.81
CA GLN A 232 25.89 4.60 -2.14
C GLN A 232 27.16 4.10 -2.85
N LEU A 233 27.23 4.18 -4.18
CA LEU A 233 28.44 3.85 -4.93
C LEU A 233 29.62 4.80 -4.65
N PHE A 234 29.36 6.06 -4.25
CA PHE A 234 30.42 7.01 -3.87
C PHE A 234 30.82 6.94 -2.40
N GLN A 235 29.92 6.48 -1.50
CA GLN A 235 30.22 6.36 -0.07
C GLN A 235 31.08 5.13 0.29
N THR A 236 31.22 4.14 -0.60
CA THR A 236 32.05 2.95 -0.37
C THR A 236 33.56 3.16 -0.55
N LYS A 237 34.03 4.41 -0.72
CA LYS A 237 35.45 4.76 -0.78
C LYS A 237 35.83 5.87 0.20
N VAL A 238 35.70 5.60 1.50
CA VAL A 238 36.54 6.26 2.50
C VAL A 238 37.34 5.17 3.20
N PRO A 239 38.57 4.84 2.73
CA PRO A 239 39.46 3.98 3.50
C PRO A 239 39.90 4.75 4.75
N SER A 240 39.60 4.19 5.92
CA SER A 240 40.25 4.53 7.19
C SER A 240 41.73 4.14 7.16
#